data_AF-A0A0R2KRH1-F1
#
_entry.id   AF-A0A0R2KRH1-F1
#
_cell.length_a   1.000
_cell.length_b   1.000
_cell.length_c   1.000
_cell.angle_alpha   90.00
_cell.angle_beta   90.00
_cell.angle_gamma   90.00
#
_symmetry.space_group_name_H-M   'P 1'
#
loop_
_entity.id
_entity.type
_entity.pdbx_description
1 polymer ?
#
loop_
_entity_poly.entity_id
_entity_poly.type
_entity_poly.pdbx_seq_one_letter_code
_entity_poly.pdbx_strand_id
1 'polypeptide(L)' 'MWQKLRGVLKMRNQWLDQQITQITTTENKAVMAAIRQYITELEDDNESLQVALEGSVWSPKRWNEKIN' A
#
# COMPACT_ATOMS: atom_id res chain seq x y z
N MET A 1 7.57 13.52 -5.27
CA MET A 1 7.98 12.10 -5.33
C MET A 1 6.83 11.17 -4.90
N TRP A 2 6.24 11.41 -3.72
CA TRP A 2 5.19 10.57 -3.12
C TRP A 2 3.80 10.61 -3.79
N GLN A 3 3.37 11.75 -4.32
CA GLN A 3 2.12 11.82 -5.12
C GLN A 3 2.20 10.95 -6.39
N LYS A 4 3.40 10.85 -6.99
CA LYS A 4 3.64 10.00 -8.17
C LYS A 4 3.53 8.52 -7.80
N LEU A 5 4.03 8.12 -6.62
CA LEU A 5 3.89 6.76 -6.08
C LEU A 5 2.43 6.40 -5.77
N ARG A 6 1.65 7.30 -5.16
CA ARG A 6 0.19 7.07 -4.98
C ARG A 6 -0.54 6.84 -6.30
N GLY A 7 -0.19 7.60 -7.34
CA GLY A 7 -0.76 7.39 -8.68
C GLY A 7 -0.44 6.01 -9.24
N VAL A 8 0.80 5.55 -9.09
CA VAL A 8 1.24 4.21 -9.54
C VAL A 8 0.53 3.09 -8.75
N LEU A 9 0.40 3.24 -7.43
CA LEU A 9 -0.31 2.28 -6.59
C LEU A 9 -1.80 2.20 -6.99
N LYS A 10 -2.46 3.34 -7.20
CA LYS A 10 -3.85 3.38 -7.66
C LYS A 10 -4.06 2.66 -8.99
N MET A 11 -3.15 2.85 -9.96
CA MET A 11 -3.22 2.14 -11.24
C MET A 11 -2.97 0.63 -11.09
N ARG A 12 -2.00 0.23 -10.27
CA ARG A 12 -1.73 -1.17 -9.95
C ARG A 12 -2.98 -1.86 -9.37
N ASN A 13 -3.70 -1.20 -8.48
CA ASN A 13 -4.83 -1.80 -7.77
C ASN A 13 -6.05 -1.93 -8.66
N GLN A 14 -6.28 -0.95 -9.53
CA GLN A 14 -7.29 -1.05 -10.59
C GLN A 14 -6.99 -2.23 -11.52
N TRP A 15 -5.73 -2.43 -11.89
CA TRP A 15 -5.33 -3.58 -12.69
C TRP A 15 -5.53 -4.90 -11.92
N LEU A 16 -5.11 -4.98 -10.66
CA LEU A 16 -5.29 -6.17 -9.82
C LEU A 16 -6.78 -6.52 -9.64
N ASP A 17 -7.64 -5.54 -9.41
CA ASP A 17 -9.07 -5.76 -9.27
C ASP A 17 -9.70 -6.29 -10.57
N GLN A 18 -9.24 -5.79 -11.72
CA GLN A 18 -9.63 -6.33 -13.03
C GLN A 18 -9.18 -7.80 -13.18
N GLN A 19 -7.95 -8.14 -12.79
CA GLN A 19 -7.46 -9.52 -12.85
C GLN A 19 -8.25 -10.44 -11.92
N ILE A 20 -8.51 -10.02 -10.69
CA ILE A 20 -9.32 -10.77 -9.72
C ILE A 20 -10.72 -11.00 -10.28
N THR A 21 -11.32 -9.98 -10.88
CA THR A 21 -12.65 -10.08 -11.50
C THR A 21 -12.66 -11.10 -12.63
N GLN A 22 -11.63 -11.16 -13.47
CA GLN A 22 -11.53 -12.09 -14.60
C GLN A 22 -11.45 -13.56 -14.16
N ILE A 23 -10.80 -13.83 -13.02
CA ILE A 23 -10.64 -15.20 -12.48
C ILE A 23 -11.72 -15.57 -11.45
N THR A 24 -12.62 -14.64 -11.12
CA THR A 24 -13.69 -14.88 -10.15
C THR A 24 -14.75 -15.78 -10.78
N THR A 25 -14.99 -16.92 -10.15
CA THR A 25 -16.08 -17.85 -10.43
C THR A 25 -17.04 -17.88 -9.24
N THR A 26 -18.20 -18.51 -9.42
CA THR A 26 -19.17 -18.67 -8.32
C THR A 26 -18.57 -19.43 -7.13
N GLU A 27 -17.71 -20.41 -7.41
CA GLU A 27 -17.11 -21.30 -6.43
C GLU A 27 -16.03 -20.62 -5.58
N ASN A 28 -15.25 -19.70 -6.18
CA ASN A 28 -14.15 -19.03 -5.51
C ASN A 28 -14.47 -17.60 -5.02
N LYS A 29 -15.72 -17.14 -5.17
CA LYS A 29 -16.14 -15.75 -4.89
C LYS A 29 -15.75 -15.27 -3.48
N ALA A 30 -15.90 -16.13 -2.47
CA ALA A 30 -15.54 -15.79 -1.09
C ALA A 30 -14.03 -15.60 -0.92
N VAL A 31 -13.22 -16.45 -1.54
CA VAL A 31 -11.75 -16.34 -1.54
C VAL A 31 -11.32 -15.08 -2.29
N MET A 32 -11.93 -14.78 -3.43
CA MET A 32 -11.64 -13.56 -4.20
C MET A 32 -12.00 -12.28 -3.44
N ALA A 33 -13.06 -12.30 -2.64
CA ALA A 33 -13.40 -11.18 -1.76
C ALA A 33 -12.34 -10.98 -0.66
N ALA A 34 -11.86 -12.06 -0.03
CA ALA A 34 -10.79 -11.99 0.96
C ALA A 34 -9.47 -11.49 0.35
N ILE A 35 -9.13 -11.90 -0.86
CA ILE A 35 -7.94 -11.42 -1.58
C ILE A 35 -8.03 -9.91 -1.82
N ARG A 36 -9.19 -9.39 -2.26
CA ARG A 36 -9.39 -7.94 -2.43
C ARG A 36 -9.17 -7.19 -1.12
N GLN A 37 -9.75 -7.68 -0.03
CA GLN A 37 -9.61 -7.06 1.28
C GLN A 37 -8.15 -7.05 1.75
N TYR A 38 -7.45 -8.17 1.60
CA TYR A 38 -6.04 -8.28 1.97
C TYR A 38 -5.14 -7.32 1.19
N ILE A 39 -5.40 -7.13 -0.11
CA ILE A 39 -4.67 -6.14 -0.93
C ILE A 39 -4.89 -4.72 -0.39
N THR A 40 -6.11 -4.38 0.03
CA THR A 40 -6.40 -3.08 0.66
C THR A 40 -5.65 -2.91 1.99
N GLU A 41 -5.64 -3.92 2.84
CA GLU A 41 -4.92 -3.87 4.12
C GLU A 41 -3.40 -3.67 3.92
N LEU A 42 -2.81 -4.34 2.93
CA LEU A 42 -1.40 -4.13 2.55
C LEU A 42 -1.11 -2.69 2.07
N GLU A 43 -2.10 -1.97 1.55
CA GLU A 43 -1.92 -0.58 1.13
C GLU A 43 -1.96 0.38 2.30
N ASP A 44 -2.91 0.17 3.20
CA ASP A 44 -3.02 0.95 4.44
C ASP A 44 -1.74 0.79 5.28
N ASP A 45 -1.20 -0.43 5.37
CA ASP A 45 0.08 -0.70 6.03
C ASP A 45 1.24 0.01 5.34
N ASN A 46 1.29 -0.02 4.00
CA ASN A 46 2.33 0.68 3.24
C ASN A 46 2.23 2.20 3.40
N GLU A 47 1.03 2.78 3.43
CA GLU A 47 0.83 4.21 3.68
C GLU A 47 1.25 4.57 5.12
N SER A 48 0.87 3.75 6.09
CA SER A 48 1.27 3.91 7.50
C SER A 48 2.80 3.87 7.66
N LEU A 49 3.47 2.89 7.04
CA LEU A 49 4.94 2.79 7.03
C LEU A 49 5.58 3.99 6.35
N GLN A 50 5.00 4.49 5.25
CA GLN A 50 5.48 5.68 4.58
C GLN A 50 5.42 6.91 5.48
N VAL A 51 4.29 7.13 6.17
CA VAL A 51 4.12 8.23 7.13
C VAL A 51 5.12 8.13 8.28
N ALA A 52 5.31 6.93 8.83
CA ALA A 52 6.27 6.68 9.91
C ALA A 52 7.72 6.92 9.46
N LEU A 53 8.08 6.55 8.24
CA LEU A 53 9.40 6.78 7.65
C LEU A 53 9.64 8.25 7.34
N GLU A 54 8.66 8.96 6.80
CA GLU A 54 8.74 10.41 6.61
C GLU A 54 8.94 11.12 7.94
N GLY A 55 8.18 10.74 8.98
CA GLY A 55 8.30 11.29 10.32
C GLY A 55 9.61 10.95 11.03
N SER A 56 10.26 9.81 10.71
CA SER A 56 11.51 9.39 11.36
C SER A 56 12.77 9.85 10.64
N VAL A 57 12.80 9.83 9.30
CA VAL A 57 13.95 10.26 8.48
C VAL A 57 14.06 11.79 8.43
N TRP A 58 12.94 12.51 8.40
CA TRP A 58 12.91 13.97 8.29
C TRP A 58 12.68 14.68 9.61
N SER A 59 12.75 13.98 10.75
CA SER A 59 12.64 14.61 12.07
C SER A 59 13.90 15.44 12.37
N PRO A 60 13.81 16.78 12.48
CA PRO A 60 14.97 17.61 12.82
C PRO A 60 15.57 17.24 14.19
N LYS A 61 14.78 16.61 15.07
CA LYS A 61 15.26 16.12 16.38
C LYS A 61 16.23 14.94 16.24
N ARG A 62 16.13 14.15 15.16
CA ARG A 62 16.97 12.96 14.93
C ARG A 62 18.18 13.23 14.05
N TRP A 63 18.23 14.36 13.34
CA TRP A 63 19.37 14.73 12.50
C TRP A 63 20.68 14.90 13.30
N ASN A 64 20.57 15.26 14.58
CA ASN A 64 21.71 15.41 15.49
C ASN A 64 22.05 14.12 16.26
N GLU A 65 21.29 13.01 16.11
CA GLU A 65 21.53 11.75 16.84
C GLU A 65 22.83 11.02 16.41
N LYS A 66 23.55 11.53 15.39
CA LYS A 66 24.87 11.01 14.95
C LYS A 66 26.05 11.98 15.11
N ILE A 67 25.90 13.08 15.86
CA ILE A 67 27.05 13.93 16.20
C ILE A 67 27.49 13.59 17.62
N ASN A 68 28.11 12.40 17.79
CA ASN A 68 28.95 12.01 18.92
C ASN A 68 29.83 10.84 18.50
#